data_AF-A0A3M1RQN5-F1
#
_entry.id   AF-A0A3M1RQN5-F1
#
_cell.length_a   1.000
_cell.length_b   1.000
_cell.length_c   1.000
_cell.angle_alpha   90.00
_cell.angle_beta   90.00
_cell.angle_gamma   90.00
#
_symmetry.space_group_name_H-M   'P 1'
#
loop_
_entity.id
_entity.type
_entity.pdbx_description
1 polymer ?
#
loop_
_entity_poly.entity_id
_entity_poly.type
_entity_poly.pdbx_seq_one_letter_code
_entity_poly.pdbx_strand_id
1 'polypeptide(L)'
;ALAKGVKWLSNKGPSKNNMYYDYYATQVMRHWEGEEWKKWNAEMRDYLVESQATQGHEAGSWYFKHNHAEKGGRLYCTAMATMILEVYYRHLPIYRKQSTTEDFPLD
;
A
#
# COMPACT_ATOMS: atom_id res chain seq x y z
N ALA A 1 -13.96 0.80 -18.19
CA ALA A 1 -12.83 1.74 -17.95
C ALA A 1 -12.00 1.35 -16.74
N LEU A 2 -12.63 1.16 -15.56
CA LEU A 2 -11.94 0.83 -14.29
C LEU A 2 -10.96 -0.34 -14.38
N ALA A 3 -11.39 -1.52 -14.84
CA ALA A 3 -10.53 -2.69 -14.96
C ALA A 3 -9.28 -2.48 -15.82
N LYS A 4 -9.39 -1.68 -16.90
CA LYS A 4 -8.23 -1.32 -17.74
C LYS A 4 -7.25 -0.43 -16.97
N GLY A 5 -7.75 0.50 -16.15
CA GLY A 5 -6.93 1.35 -15.29
C GLY A 5 -6.21 0.55 -14.21
N VAL A 6 -6.90 -0.40 -13.57
CA VAL A 6 -6.27 -1.31 -12.59
C VAL A 6 -5.17 -2.14 -13.26
N LYS A 7 -5.46 -2.75 -14.42
CA LYS A 7 -4.45 -3.51 -15.16
C LYS A 7 -3.23 -2.66 -15.51
N TRP A 8 -3.44 -1.40 -15.91
CA TRP A 8 -2.35 -0.47 -16.17
C TRP A 8 -1.53 -0.15 -14.91
N LEU A 9 -2.17 0.12 -13.78
CA LEU A 9 -1.48 0.37 -12.51
C LEU A 9 -0.70 -0.86 -12.02
N SER A 10 -1.28 -2.06 -12.11
CA SER A 10 -0.62 -3.32 -11.73
C SER A 10 0.56 -3.67 -12.65
N ASN A 11 0.48 -3.31 -13.93
CA ASN A 11 1.60 -3.46 -14.86
C ASN A 11 2.70 -2.44 -14.60
N LYS A 12 2.34 -1.22 -14.21
CA LYS A 12 3.30 -0.16 -13.87
C LYS A 12 4.04 -0.46 -12.57
N GLY A 13 3.34 -1.03 -11.59
CA GLY A 13 3.89 -1.38 -10.28
C GLY A 13 4.16 -0.17 -9.38
N PRO A 14 4.68 -0.44 -8.17
CA PRO A 14 5.17 0.57 -7.24
C PRO A 14 6.28 1.44 -7.83
N SER A 15 6.42 2.64 -7.30
CA SER A 15 7.55 3.53 -7.54
C SER A 15 8.60 3.36 -6.45
N LYS A 16 9.89 3.46 -6.79
CA LYS A 16 10.97 3.41 -5.79
C LYS A 16 11.20 4.75 -5.07
N ASN A 17 10.49 5.81 -5.42
CA ASN A 17 10.73 7.12 -4.81
C ASN A 17 9.49 7.99 -4.68
N ASN A 18 8.31 7.54 -5.10
CA ASN A 18 7.12 8.38 -5.09
C ASN A 18 6.05 7.85 -4.13
N MET A 19 6.29 8.09 -2.83
CA MET A 19 5.40 7.66 -1.76
C MET A 19 3.96 8.18 -1.92
N TYR A 20 3.78 9.36 -2.54
CA TYR A 20 2.45 9.89 -2.83
C TYR A 20 1.69 8.99 -3.80
N TYR A 21 2.31 8.66 -4.92
CA TYR A 21 1.75 7.70 -5.89
C TYR A 21 1.52 6.34 -5.24
N ASP A 22 2.50 5.80 -4.53
CA ASP A 22 2.44 4.46 -3.95
C ASP A 22 1.31 4.33 -2.94
N TYR A 23 1.06 5.36 -2.14
CA TYR A 23 -0.05 5.38 -1.19
C TYR A 23 -1.40 5.27 -1.91
N TYR A 24 -1.69 6.15 -2.87
CA TYR A 24 -2.99 6.12 -3.56
C TYR A 24 -3.16 4.89 -4.45
N ALA A 25 -2.10 4.45 -5.13
CA ALA A 25 -2.14 3.25 -5.95
C ALA A 25 -2.36 1.99 -5.09
N THR A 26 -1.74 1.92 -3.90
CA THR A 26 -2.00 0.84 -2.93
C THR A 26 -3.46 0.82 -2.50
N GLN A 27 -4.09 1.97 -2.26
CA GLN A 27 -5.53 2.00 -1.94
C GLN A 27 -6.37 1.41 -3.08
N VAL A 28 -6.11 1.80 -4.33
CA VAL A 28 -6.83 1.26 -5.49
C VAL A 28 -6.65 -0.25 -5.61
N MET A 29 -5.40 -0.72 -5.51
CA MET A 29 -5.09 -2.15 -5.59
C MET A 29 -5.74 -2.93 -4.46
N ARG A 30 -5.72 -2.40 -3.24
CA ARG A 30 -6.35 -3.03 -2.09
C ARG A 30 -7.85 -3.22 -2.30
N HIS A 31 -8.54 -2.22 -2.82
CA HIS A 31 -9.99 -2.31 -3.07
C HIS A 31 -10.33 -3.23 -4.25
N TRP A 32 -9.42 -3.35 -5.24
CA TRP A 32 -9.62 -4.24 -6.38
C TRP A 32 -9.46 -5.72 -6.01
N GLU A 33 -8.56 -6.01 -5.05
CA GLU A 33 -8.21 -7.37 -4.64
C GLU A 33 -7.64 -8.21 -5.80
N GLY A 34 -7.78 -9.54 -5.74
CA GLY A 34 -7.36 -10.44 -6.82
C GLY A 34 -5.85 -10.55 -7.01
N GLU A 35 -5.45 -11.03 -8.20
CA GLU A 35 -4.05 -11.25 -8.55
C GLU A 35 -3.28 -9.94 -8.71
N GLU A 36 -3.94 -8.88 -9.17
CA GLU A 36 -3.34 -7.55 -9.27
C GLU A 36 -2.93 -7.00 -7.90
N TRP A 37 -3.79 -7.17 -6.88
CA TRP A 37 -3.44 -6.83 -5.50
C TRP A 37 -2.29 -7.68 -4.98
N LYS A 38 -2.35 -9.01 -5.14
CA LYS A 38 -1.29 -9.91 -4.65
C LYS A 38 0.08 -9.53 -5.21
N LYS A 39 0.14 -9.27 -6.52
CA LYS A 39 1.35 -8.82 -7.22
C LYS A 39 1.85 -7.49 -6.66
N TRP A 40 0.98 -6.48 -6.60
CA TRP A 40 1.33 -5.14 -6.09
C TRP A 40 1.84 -5.21 -4.65
N ASN A 41 1.11 -5.91 -3.81
CA ASN A 41 1.35 -5.97 -2.38
C ASN A 41 2.66 -6.67 -2.02
N ALA A 42 3.00 -7.75 -2.72
CA ALA A 42 4.27 -8.43 -2.52
C ALA A 42 5.45 -7.46 -2.75
N GLU A 43 5.46 -6.80 -3.91
CA GLU A 43 6.53 -5.86 -4.28
C GLU A 43 6.59 -4.65 -3.33
N MET A 44 5.44 -4.02 -3.04
CA MET A 44 5.39 -2.82 -2.20
C MET A 44 5.79 -3.12 -0.74
N ARG A 45 5.26 -4.21 -0.16
CA ARG A 45 5.56 -4.60 1.22
C ARG A 45 7.05 -4.90 1.37
N ASP A 46 7.59 -5.74 0.50
CA ASP A 46 8.97 -6.20 0.60
C ASP A 46 9.92 -5.02 0.38
N TYR A 47 9.64 -4.17 -0.61
CA TYR A 47 10.42 -2.95 -0.83
C TYR A 47 10.45 -2.02 0.40
N LEU A 48 9.31 -1.79 1.06
CA LEU A 48 9.30 -0.94 2.26
C LEU A 48 10.05 -1.60 3.42
N VAL A 49 9.89 -2.89 3.65
CA VAL A 49 10.63 -3.59 4.72
C VAL A 49 12.14 -3.54 4.47
N GLU A 50 12.57 -3.80 3.24
CA GLU A 50 13.99 -3.80 2.86
C GLU A 50 14.63 -2.41 2.91
N SER A 51 13.85 -1.36 2.65
CA SER A 51 14.34 0.03 2.61
C SER A 51 14.21 0.79 3.93
N GLN A 52 13.67 0.16 4.97
CA GLN A 52 13.57 0.78 6.29
C GLN A 52 14.98 1.00 6.85
N ALA A 53 15.23 2.21 7.38
CA ALA A 53 16.49 2.47 8.06
C ALA A 53 16.60 1.58 9.32
N THR A 54 17.77 0.99 9.55
CA THR A 54 18.01 0.02 10.65
C THR A 54 19.05 0.51 11.67
N GLN A 55 19.62 1.69 11.47
CA GLN A 55 20.75 2.18 12.27
C GLN A 55 20.53 3.60 12.77
N GLY A 56 21.12 3.89 13.94
CA GLY A 56 21.13 5.21 14.55
C GLY A 56 19.73 5.73 14.89
N HIS A 57 19.62 7.06 14.99
CA HIS A 57 18.38 7.76 15.31
C HIS A 57 17.29 7.63 14.24
N GLU A 58 17.63 7.15 13.04
CA GLU A 58 16.69 6.97 11.93
C GLU A 58 16.07 5.56 11.90
N ALA A 59 16.53 4.65 12.76
CA ALA A 59 16.05 3.28 12.79
C ALA A 59 14.51 3.23 12.90
N GLY A 60 13.86 2.46 12.02
CA GLY A 60 12.40 2.35 11.94
C GLY A 60 11.72 3.35 10.99
N SER A 61 12.47 4.24 10.35
CA SER A 61 11.92 5.29 9.47
C SER A 61 12.30 5.10 7.99
N TRP A 62 11.67 5.89 7.13
CA TRP A 62 11.94 5.91 5.69
C TRP A 62 12.27 7.32 5.20
N TYR A 63 13.12 7.41 4.18
CA TYR A 63 13.34 8.63 3.44
C TYR A 63 13.64 8.32 1.98
N PHE A 64 12.81 8.86 1.09
CA PHE A 64 13.00 8.74 -0.36
C PHE A 64 12.99 10.15 -0.95
N LYS A 65 14.05 10.53 -1.65
CA LYS A 65 14.13 11.88 -2.22
C LYS A 65 13.20 12.02 -3.43
N HIS A 66 12.17 12.88 -3.30
CA HIS A 66 11.27 13.28 -4.38
C HIS A 66 10.51 14.57 -4.03
N ASN A 67 9.77 15.14 -4.99
CA ASN A 67 9.10 16.44 -4.87
C ASN A 67 8.25 16.64 -3.59
N HIS A 68 7.55 15.61 -3.10
CA HIS A 68 6.75 15.76 -1.86
C HIS A 68 7.62 15.56 -0.60
N ALA A 69 8.63 14.70 -0.66
CA ALA A 69 9.58 14.49 0.43
C ALA A 69 10.51 15.69 0.66
N GLU A 70 10.72 16.56 -0.33
CA GLU A 70 11.49 17.81 -0.15
C GLU A 70 10.80 18.77 0.82
N LYS A 71 9.47 18.76 0.89
CA LYS A 71 8.69 19.59 1.81
C LYS A 71 8.41 18.88 3.14
N GLY A 72 8.05 17.60 3.08
CA GLY A 72 7.62 16.82 4.25
C GLY A 72 8.72 16.04 4.97
N GLY A 73 9.88 15.87 4.34
CA GLY A 73 11.04 15.17 4.90
C GLY A 73 10.79 13.70 5.26
N ARG A 74 11.66 13.19 6.12
CA ARG A 74 11.61 11.82 6.68
C ARG A 74 10.29 11.52 7.40
N LEU A 75 9.72 12.49 8.08
CA LEU A 75 8.44 12.33 8.77
C LEU A 75 7.32 11.98 7.79
N TYR A 76 7.20 12.72 6.69
CA TYR A 76 6.24 12.44 5.63
C TYR A 76 6.43 11.05 5.03
N CYS A 77 7.66 10.71 4.62
CA CYS A 77 7.96 9.39 4.04
C CYS A 77 7.60 8.26 5.01
N THR A 78 7.92 8.42 6.29
CA THR A 78 7.64 7.43 7.33
C THR A 78 6.13 7.27 7.56
N ALA A 79 5.39 8.38 7.64
CA ALA A 79 3.94 8.33 7.75
C ALA A 79 3.34 7.58 6.55
N MET A 80 3.70 7.96 5.32
CA MET A 80 3.20 7.31 4.10
C MET A 80 3.53 5.81 4.04
N ALA A 81 4.76 5.42 4.38
CA ALA A 81 5.17 4.01 4.40
C ALA A 81 4.37 3.21 5.43
N THR A 82 4.17 3.77 6.63
CA THR A 82 3.35 3.15 7.67
C THR A 82 1.90 2.98 7.20
N MET A 83 1.31 4.01 6.60
CA MET A 83 -0.04 3.98 6.06
C MET A 83 -0.25 2.94 4.94
N ILE A 84 0.80 2.69 4.14
CA ILE A 84 0.82 1.64 3.12
C ILE A 84 0.87 0.26 3.79
N LEU A 85 1.76 0.07 4.76
CA LEU A 85 1.93 -1.22 5.45
C LEU A 85 0.71 -1.61 6.30
N GLU A 86 -0.04 -0.64 6.83
CA GLU A 86 -1.23 -0.90 7.64
C GLU A 86 -2.53 -1.06 6.81
N VAL A 87 -2.44 -1.03 5.48
CA VAL A 87 -3.62 -1.05 4.59
C VAL A 87 -4.55 -2.24 4.83
N TYR A 88 -4.04 -3.34 5.41
CA TYR A 88 -4.82 -4.51 5.80
C TYR A 88 -5.87 -4.24 6.89
N TYR A 89 -5.62 -3.26 7.75
CA TYR A 89 -6.41 -2.98 8.94
C TYR A 89 -7.45 -1.87 8.72
N ARG A 90 -7.24 -1.02 7.71
CA ARG A 90 -8.11 0.15 7.44
C ARG A 90 -9.45 -0.19 6.82
N HIS A 91 -9.54 -1.31 6.10
CA HIS A 91 -10.80 -1.80 5.55
C HIS A 91 -11.34 -2.92 6.44
N LEU A 92 -12.32 -2.57 7.27
CA LEU A 92 -13.02 -3.52 8.12
C LEU A 92 -13.43 -4.75 7.28
N PRO A 93 -13.14 -5.98 7.76
CA PRO A 93 -13.50 -7.22 7.06
C PRO A 93 -14.97 -7.30 6.64
N ILE A 94 -15.87 -6.57 7.32
CA ILE A 94 -17.30 -6.48 7.01
C ILE A 94 -17.59 -6.00 5.58
N TYR A 95 -16.67 -5.27 4.94
CA TYR A 95 -16.82 -4.78 3.58
C TYR A 95 -16.21 -5.72 2.52
N ARG A 96 -15.61 -6.85 2.91
CA ARG A 96 -15.08 -7.83 1.96
C ARG A 96 -16.22 -8.71 1.45
N LYS A 97 -16.16 -9.15 0.19
CA LYS A 97 -17.15 -10.11 -0.36
C LYS A 97 -17.31 -11.39 0.48
N GLN A 98 -16.31 -11.75 1.26
CA GLN A 98 -16.35 -12.86 2.21
C GLN A 98 -17.44 -12.70 3.29
N SER A 99 -17.74 -11.47 3.73
CA SER A 99 -18.81 -11.19 4.69
C SER A 99 -20.22 -11.42 4.12
N THR A 100 -20.35 -11.49 2.79
CA THR A 100 -21.62 -11.81 2.11
C THR A 100 -21.68 -13.27 1.66
N THR A 101 -20.64 -14.08 1.93
CA THR A 101 -20.60 -15.50 1.53
C THR A 101 -20.79 -16.46 2.71
N GLU A 102 -20.64 -15.98 3.93
CA GLU A 102 -21.08 -16.69 5.13
C GLU A 102 -22.56 -16.37 5.33
N ASP A 103 -23.44 -17.21 4.79
CA ASP A 103 -24.84 -17.22 5.21
C ASP A 103 -24.86 -17.43 6.72
N PHE A 104 -25.46 -16.49 7.46
CA PHE A 104 -25.76 -16.69 8.88
C PHE A 104 -26.66 -17.91 8.96
N PRO A 105 -26.23 -19.04 9.58
CA PRO A 105 -27.12 -20.16 9.77
C PRO A 105 -28.22 -19.70 10.74
N LEU A 106 -29.40 -19.47 10.19
CA LEU A 106 -30.63 -19.44 10.97
C LEU A 106 -31.11 -20.88 11.02
N ASP A 107 -30.56 -21.59 12.00
CA ASP A 107 -30.81 -22.99 12.39
C ASP A 107 -30.16 -24.09 11.52
#